data_AF-I1D3N9-F1
#
_entry.id   AF-I1D3N9-F1
#
_cell.length_a   1.000
_cell.length_b   1.000
_cell.length_c   1.000
_cell.angle_alpha   90.00
_cell.angle_beta   90.00
_cell.angle_gamma   90.00
#
_symmetry.space_group_name_H-M   'P 1'
#
loop_
_entity.id
_entity.type
_entity.pdbx_description
1 polymer ?
#
loop_
_entity_poly.entity_id
_entity_poly.type
_entity_poly.pdbx_seq_one_letter_code
_entity_poly.pdbx_strand_id
1 'polypeptide(L)'
;MPQTATRHASLRPALAAMWLGLALTVLATGYPFLDNATTHVLADHIRAGYPTYSTAEIDEAVGLYLMILSIVGSLGLVTWLVTIRAARSGKSWTRWLALAALLAAACIAITGLTMRDTSGDVGLAPLLAWLQVLPCVAGAAAVVLLWRRQ
;
A
#
# COMPACT_ATOMS: atom_id res chain seq x y z
N MET A 1 -14.96 23.98 -31.75
CA MET A 1 -14.92 23.09 -30.56
C MET A 1 -13.49 22.57 -30.30
N PRO A 2 -12.63 23.26 -29.52
CA PRO A 2 -11.26 22.81 -29.22
C PRO A 2 -11.04 22.30 -27.77
N GLN A 3 -12.07 22.19 -26.93
CA GLN A 3 -11.90 21.94 -25.48
C GLN A 3 -11.52 20.50 -25.08
N THR A 4 -11.58 19.52 -25.99
CA THR A 4 -11.31 18.11 -25.66
C THR A 4 -9.81 17.77 -25.59
N ALA A 5 -8.98 18.36 -26.47
CA ALA A 5 -7.56 18.03 -26.54
C ALA A 5 -6.75 18.46 -25.29
N THR A 6 -7.08 19.62 -24.72
CA THR A 6 -6.39 20.19 -23.54
C THR A 6 -6.70 19.42 -22.25
N ARG A 7 -7.93 18.89 -22.09
CA ARG A 7 -8.26 18.02 -20.96
C ARG A 7 -7.43 16.73 -21.01
N HIS A 8 -7.27 16.07 -22.15
CA HIS A 8 -6.58 14.79 -22.19
C HIS A 8 -5.09 14.88 -21.83
N ALA A 9 -4.41 15.97 -22.22
CA ALA A 9 -3.00 16.18 -21.90
C ALA A 9 -2.74 16.28 -20.38
N SER A 10 -3.62 16.96 -19.64
CA SER A 10 -3.45 17.16 -18.20
C SER A 10 -3.86 15.97 -17.32
N LEU A 11 -4.59 14.97 -17.86
CA LEU A 11 -4.94 13.74 -17.11
C LEU A 11 -3.79 12.72 -17.07
N ARG A 12 -2.92 12.73 -18.08
CA ARG A 12 -1.88 11.70 -18.28
C ARG A 12 -0.94 11.57 -17.07
N PRO A 13 -0.41 12.66 -16.47
CA PRO A 13 0.47 12.55 -15.31
C PRO A 13 -0.24 11.96 -14.09
N ALA A 14 -1.49 12.36 -13.84
CA ALA A 14 -2.27 11.83 -12.73
C ALA A 14 -2.53 10.33 -12.89
N LEU A 15 -2.95 9.87 -14.09
CA LEU A 15 -3.14 8.45 -14.35
C LEU A 15 -1.84 7.65 -14.26
N ALA A 16 -0.71 8.21 -14.72
CA ALA A 16 0.59 7.55 -14.60
C ALA A 16 0.96 7.34 -13.13
N ALA A 17 0.77 8.35 -12.27
CA ALA A 17 0.99 8.23 -10.83
C ALA A 17 0.07 7.17 -10.19
N MET A 18 -1.20 7.10 -10.63
CA MET A 18 -2.15 6.11 -10.12
C MET A 18 -1.79 4.68 -10.54
N TRP A 19 -1.35 4.46 -11.78
CA TRP A 19 -0.88 3.16 -12.24
C TRP A 19 0.43 2.75 -11.58
N LEU A 20 1.35 3.69 -11.36
CA LEU A 20 2.55 3.46 -10.55
C LEU A 20 2.18 3.03 -9.13
N GLY A 21 1.22 3.71 -8.51
CA GLY A 21 0.70 3.34 -7.20
C GLY A 21 0.13 1.93 -7.17
N LEU A 22 -0.67 1.55 -8.17
CA LEU A 22 -1.18 0.18 -8.32
C LEU A 22 -0.04 -0.84 -8.44
N ALA A 23 0.95 -0.57 -9.29
CA ALA A 23 2.10 -1.47 -9.47
C ALA A 23 2.91 -1.62 -8.18
N LEU A 24 3.14 -0.53 -7.45
CA LEU A 24 3.80 -0.57 -6.14
C LEU A 24 2.98 -1.34 -5.11
N THR A 25 1.65 -1.22 -5.12
CA THR A 25 0.78 -2.06 -4.26
C THR A 25 0.88 -3.53 -4.63
N VAL A 26 0.94 -3.89 -5.91
CA VAL A 26 1.16 -5.29 -6.34
C VAL A 26 2.48 -5.81 -5.79
N LEU A 27 3.57 -5.04 -5.92
CA LEU A 27 4.88 -5.43 -5.40
C LEU A 27 4.87 -5.56 -3.88
N ALA A 28 4.32 -4.58 -3.16
CA ALA A 28 4.23 -4.60 -1.70
C ALA A 28 3.32 -5.74 -1.17
N THR A 29 2.31 -6.14 -1.95
CA THR A 29 1.41 -7.27 -1.60
C THR A 29 2.04 -8.61 -1.93
N GLY A 30 2.80 -8.71 -3.02
CA GLY A 30 3.44 -9.96 -3.46
C GLY A 30 4.72 -10.28 -2.69
N TYR A 31 5.46 -9.26 -2.25
CA TYR A 31 6.75 -9.45 -1.58
C TYR A 31 6.69 -10.33 -0.32
N PRO A 32 5.72 -10.18 0.61
CA PRO A 32 5.64 -11.05 1.79
C PRO A 32 5.53 -12.55 1.45
N PHE A 33 4.85 -12.90 0.36
CA PHE A 33 4.75 -14.29 -0.09
C PHE A 33 6.07 -14.79 -0.68
N LEU A 34 6.78 -13.92 -1.41
CA LEU A 34 8.12 -14.23 -1.91
C LEU A 34 9.10 -14.40 -0.76
N ASP A 35 9.06 -13.50 0.22
CA ASP A 35 9.88 -13.55 1.44
C ASP A 35 9.67 -14.87 2.17
N ASN A 36 8.41 -15.24 2.42
CA ASN A 36 8.07 -16.51 3.08
C ASN A 36 8.58 -17.75 2.33
N ALA A 37 8.74 -17.67 1.01
CA ALA A 37 9.23 -18.77 0.20
C ALA A 37 10.75 -18.78 -0.03
N THR A 38 11.46 -17.70 0.32
CA THR A 38 12.87 -17.52 -0.09
C THR A 38 13.76 -16.94 1.01
N THR A 39 13.48 -15.72 1.47
CA THR A 39 14.40 -14.95 2.32
C THR A 39 14.10 -15.04 3.81
N HIS A 40 12.86 -15.38 4.18
CA HIS A 40 12.40 -15.58 5.55
C HIS A 40 12.67 -14.40 6.51
N VAL A 41 12.76 -13.17 5.98
CA VAL A 41 13.04 -11.94 6.74
C VAL A 41 12.00 -11.73 7.84
N LEU A 42 10.72 -11.96 7.53
CA LEU A 42 9.65 -11.83 8.52
C LEU A 42 9.77 -12.89 9.63
N ALA A 43 10.06 -14.14 9.29
CA ALA A 43 10.21 -15.22 10.25
C ALA A 43 11.41 -14.99 11.18
N ASP A 44 12.52 -14.49 10.63
CA ASP A 44 13.71 -14.16 11.39
C ASP A 44 13.49 -12.96 12.33
N HIS A 45 12.74 -11.95 11.88
CA HIS A 45 12.32 -10.82 12.72
C HIS A 45 11.47 -11.28 13.91
N ILE A 46 10.47 -12.13 13.67
CA ILE A 46 9.62 -12.68 14.74
C ILE A 46 10.47 -13.51 15.72
N ARG A 47 11.36 -14.37 15.22
CA ARG A 47 12.24 -15.19 16.06
C ARG A 47 13.17 -14.34 16.94
N ALA A 48 13.65 -13.21 16.43
CA ALA A 48 14.48 -12.29 17.19
C ALA A 48 13.69 -11.62 18.34
N GLY A 49 12.42 -11.25 18.10
CA GLY A 49 11.54 -10.70 19.13
C GLY A 49 11.01 -11.73 20.13
N TYR A 50 10.94 -13.00 19.73
CA TYR A 50 10.40 -14.11 20.51
C TYR A 50 11.31 -15.35 20.49
N PRO A 51 12.47 -15.32 21.18
CA PRO A 51 13.47 -16.39 21.11
C PRO A 51 12.99 -17.73 21.70
N THR A 52 11.91 -17.72 22.48
CA THR A 52 11.30 -18.92 23.07
C THR A 52 10.24 -19.58 22.21
N TYR A 53 9.82 -18.95 21.10
CA TYR A 53 8.83 -19.54 20.21
C TYR A 53 9.39 -20.75 19.48
N SER A 54 8.58 -21.80 19.41
CA SER A 54 8.80 -22.95 18.56
C SER A 54 8.64 -22.60 17.07
N THR A 55 9.12 -23.47 16.19
CA THR A 55 8.96 -23.29 14.73
C THR A 55 7.48 -23.17 14.33
N ALA A 56 6.60 -23.98 14.94
CA ALA A 56 5.17 -23.95 14.63
C ALA A 56 4.51 -22.62 15.01
N GLU A 57 4.89 -22.03 16.15
CA GLU A 57 4.39 -20.71 16.58
C GLU A 57 4.89 -19.59 15.64
N ILE A 58 6.14 -19.70 15.15
CA ILE A 58 6.67 -18.75 14.16
C ILE A 58 5.89 -18.86 12.84
N ASP A 59 5.65 -20.09 12.36
CA ASP A 59 4.92 -20.31 11.11
C ASP A 59 3.47 -19.81 11.20
N GLU A 60 2.82 -20.00 12.35
CA GLU A 60 1.49 -19.46 12.62
C GLU A 60 1.49 -17.91 12.59
N ALA A 61 2.45 -17.29 13.28
CA ALA A 61 2.60 -15.84 13.31
C ALA A 61 2.86 -15.25 11.91
N VAL A 62 3.75 -15.87 11.13
CA VAL A 62 3.98 -15.51 9.72
C VAL A 62 2.70 -15.63 8.91
N GLY A 63 1.94 -16.72 9.08
CA GLY A 63 0.65 -16.93 8.43
C GLY A 63 -0.36 -15.80 8.72
N LEU A 64 -0.44 -15.35 9.97
CA LEU A 64 -1.29 -14.22 10.36
C LEU A 64 -0.88 -12.91 9.68
N TYR A 65 0.43 -12.61 9.63
CA TYR A 65 0.93 -11.44 8.91
C TYR A 65 0.64 -11.52 7.41
N LEU A 66 0.86 -12.67 6.77
CA LEU A 66 0.53 -12.86 5.35
C LEU A 66 -0.96 -12.64 5.08
N MET A 67 -1.83 -13.16 5.94
CA MET A 67 -3.27 -12.95 5.84
C MET A 67 -3.61 -11.45 5.93
N ILE A 68 -3.13 -10.74 6.95
CA ILE A 68 -3.38 -9.30 7.13
C ILE A 68 -2.88 -8.50 5.91
N LEU A 69 -1.64 -8.73 5.49
CA LEU A 69 -1.04 -8.03 4.36
C LEU A 69 -1.76 -8.34 3.03
N SER A 70 -2.30 -9.56 2.88
CA SER A 70 -3.11 -9.92 1.71
C SER A 70 -4.44 -9.15 1.65
N ILE A 71 -5.09 -8.97 2.80
CA ILE A 71 -6.35 -8.22 2.91
C ILE A 71 -6.08 -6.74 2.60
N VAL A 72 -5.08 -6.15 3.26
CA VAL A 72 -4.67 -4.76 3.06
C VAL A 72 -4.28 -4.52 1.60
N GLY A 73 -3.44 -5.39 1.03
CA GLY A 73 -3.02 -5.34 -0.36
C GLY A 73 -4.20 -5.40 -1.33
N SER A 74 -5.11 -6.35 -1.13
CA SER A 74 -6.31 -6.51 -1.97
C SER A 74 -7.22 -5.28 -1.92
N LEU A 75 -7.46 -4.73 -0.72
CA LEU A 75 -8.22 -3.49 -0.55
C LEU A 75 -7.53 -2.31 -1.27
N GLY A 76 -6.19 -2.23 -1.18
CA GLY A 76 -5.40 -1.24 -1.90
C GLY A 76 -5.55 -1.36 -3.42
N LEU A 77 -5.46 -2.57 -3.97
CA LEU A 77 -5.64 -2.83 -5.40
C LEU A 77 -7.03 -2.43 -5.88
N VAL A 78 -8.09 -2.84 -5.15
CA VAL A 78 -9.47 -2.46 -5.47
C VAL A 78 -9.64 -0.94 -5.43
N THR A 79 -9.09 -0.30 -4.40
CA THR A 79 -9.16 1.16 -4.25
C THR A 79 -8.49 1.89 -5.41
N TRP A 80 -7.32 1.45 -5.84
CA TRP A 80 -6.65 2.00 -7.02
C TRP A 80 -7.49 1.85 -8.29
N LEU A 81 -8.02 0.65 -8.56
CA LEU A 81 -8.83 0.40 -9.76
C LEU A 81 -10.10 1.25 -9.79
N VAL A 82 -10.80 1.38 -8.65
CA VAL A 82 -11.97 2.24 -8.51
C VAL A 82 -11.60 3.70 -8.75
N THR A 83 -10.49 4.17 -8.16
CA THR A 83 -10.07 5.58 -8.27
C THR A 83 -9.62 5.90 -9.70
N ILE A 84 -8.90 5.00 -10.38
CA ILE A 84 -8.53 5.14 -11.80
C ILE A 84 -9.78 5.23 -12.67
N ARG A 85 -10.78 4.36 -12.45
CA ARG A 85 -12.04 4.37 -13.20
C ARG A 85 -12.83 5.67 -12.96
N ALA A 86 -12.85 6.17 -11.72
CA ALA A 86 -13.48 7.44 -11.37
C ALA A 86 -12.76 8.64 -12.03
N ALA A 87 -11.42 8.66 -12.01
CA ALA A 87 -10.61 9.71 -12.64
C ALA A 87 -10.82 9.78 -14.15
N ARG A 88 -10.93 8.64 -14.82
CA ARG A 88 -11.27 8.57 -16.26
C ARG A 88 -12.66 9.10 -16.58
N SER A 89 -13.59 8.99 -15.63
CA SER A 89 -14.97 9.50 -15.77
C SER A 89 -15.09 11.01 -15.52
N GLY A 90 -14.02 11.69 -15.09
CA GLY A 90 -14.01 13.14 -14.88
C GLY A 90 -14.86 13.63 -13.69
N LYS A 91 -15.24 12.75 -12.76
CA LYS A 91 -16.09 13.10 -11.62
C LYS A 91 -15.31 13.95 -10.61
N SER A 92 -15.90 15.06 -10.15
CA SER A 92 -15.29 15.98 -9.19
C SER A 92 -15.06 15.34 -7.81
N TRP A 93 -15.86 14.35 -7.40
CA TRP A 93 -15.70 13.62 -6.14
C TRP A 93 -14.49 12.68 -6.10
N THR A 94 -13.85 12.41 -7.24
CA THR A 94 -12.62 11.59 -7.32
C THR A 94 -11.53 12.13 -6.40
N ARG A 95 -11.46 13.46 -6.22
CA ARG A 95 -10.47 14.11 -5.35
C ARG A 95 -10.63 13.72 -3.88
N TRP A 96 -11.86 13.62 -3.42
CA TRP A 96 -12.19 13.27 -2.04
C TRP A 96 -12.00 11.78 -1.81
N LEU A 97 -12.36 10.96 -2.79
CA LEU A 97 -12.09 9.52 -2.75
C LEU A 97 -10.59 9.23 -2.67
N ALA A 98 -9.78 9.87 -3.53
CA ALA A 98 -8.33 9.70 -3.54
C ALA A 98 -7.69 10.18 -2.23
N LEU A 99 -8.16 11.29 -1.66
CA LEU A 99 -7.68 11.79 -0.38
C LEU A 99 -8.04 10.85 0.78
N ALA A 100 -9.29 10.39 0.84
CA ALA A 100 -9.72 9.43 1.87
C ALA A 100 -8.93 8.12 1.80
N ALA A 101 -8.71 7.61 0.59
CA ALA A 101 -7.89 6.43 0.35
C ALA A 101 -6.43 6.64 0.81
N LEU A 102 -5.84 7.80 0.50
CA LEU A 102 -4.48 8.13 0.95
C LEU A 102 -4.38 8.20 2.47
N LEU A 103 -5.36 8.82 3.14
CA LEU A 103 -5.38 8.89 4.60
C LEU A 103 -5.51 7.51 5.24
N ALA A 104 -6.40 6.66 4.73
CA ALA A 104 -6.54 5.29 5.19
C ALA A 104 -5.23 4.49 5.01
N ALA A 105 -4.60 4.59 3.84
CA ALA A 105 -3.34 3.94 3.55
C ALA A 105 -2.19 4.46 4.44
N ALA A 106 -2.14 5.77 4.67
CA ALA A 106 -1.16 6.38 5.56
C ALA A 106 -1.34 5.90 7.01
N CYS A 107 -2.58 5.80 7.50
CA CYS A 107 -2.85 5.22 8.82
C CYS A 107 -2.31 3.78 8.92
N ILE A 108 -2.61 2.93 7.94
CA ILE A 108 -2.13 1.55 7.92
C ILE A 108 -0.59 1.49 7.90
N ALA A 109 0.06 2.28 7.05
CA ALA A 109 1.52 2.32 6.96
C ALA A 109 2.16 2.82 8.26
N ILE A 110 1.58 3.85 8.90
CA ILE A 110 2.05 4.36 10.19
C ILE A 110 1.87 3.31 11.28
N THR A 111 0.73 2.60 11.32
CA THR A 111 0.52 1.50 12.26
C THR A 111 1.57 0.41 12.06
N GLY A 112 1.85 0.00 10.82
CA GLY A 112 2.89 -0.99 10.52
C GLY A 112 4.30 -0.57 10.93
N LEU A 113 4.59 0.74 10.97
CA LEU A 113 5.88 1.30 11.36
C LEU A 113 6.03 1.57 12.86
N THR A 114 4.92 1.76 13.58
CA THR A 114 4.96 2.27 14.96
C THR A 114 4.33 1.35 15.99
N MET A 115 3.47 0.42 15.58
CA MET A 115 2.80 -0.49 16.51
C MET A 115 3.80 -1.51 17.06
N ARG A 116 4.04 -1.41 18.37
CA ARG A 116 4.89 -2.36 19.10
C ARG A 116 4.09 -3.58 19.49
N ASP A 117 4.72 -4.74 19.39
CA ASP A 117 4.22 -5.98 19.93
C ASP A 117 4.62 -6.10 21.42
N THR A 118 4.14 -7.17 22.06
CA THR A 118 4.45 -7.56 23.44
C THR A 118 5.94 -7.79 23.70
N SER A 119 6.75 -8.04 22.66
CA SER A 119 8.21 -8.08 22.73
C SER A 119 8.84 -6.71 23.01
N GLY A 120 8.10 -5.61 22.83
CA GLY A 120 8.61 -4.24 22.90
C GLY A 120 9.17 -3.71 21.59
N ASP A 121 9.34 -4.57 20.58
CA ASP A 121 9.75 -4.21 19.21
C ASP A 121 8.55 -3.98 18.30
N VAL A 122 8.77 -3.32 17.15
CA VAL A 122 7.74 -3.18 16.11
C VAL A 122 7.39 -4.56 15.56
N GLY A 123 6.10 -4.90 15.55
CA GLY A 123 5.65 -6.26 15.21
C GLY A 123 5.98 -6.67 13.76
N LEU A 124 5.82 -5.74 12.82
CA LEU A 124 6.15 -5.98 11.42
C LEU A 124 7.64 -5.75 11.17
N ALA A 125 8.29 -6.69 10.47
CA ALA A 125 9.68 -6.54 10.08
C ALA A 125 9.90 -5.20 9.34
N PRO A 126 10.95 -4.42 9.66
CA PRO A 126 11.14 -3.06 9.13
C PRO A 126 11.06 -2.98 7.60
N LEU A 127 11.61 -3.98 6.90
CA LEU A 127 11.56 -4.04 5.44
C LEU A 127 10.11 -4.12 4.91
N LEU A 128 9.29 -5.00 5.50
CA LEU A 128 7.89 -5.16 5.11
C LEU A 128 7.07 -3.91 5.47
N ALA A 129 7.38 -3.25 6.59
CA ALA A 129 6.72 -2.00 6.99
C ALA A 129 7.01 -0.85 6.00
N TRP A 130 8.28 -0.69 5.59
CA TRP A 130 8.65 0.34 4.61
C TRP A 130 8.07 0.10 3.21
N LEU A 131 7.89 -1.16 2.81
CA LEU A 131 7.20 -1.48 1.55
C LEU A 131 5.77 -0.94 1.51
N GLN A 132 5.07 -0.87 2.64
CA GLN A 132 3.72 -0.31 2.72
C GLN A 132 3.69 1.23 2.53
N VAL A 133 4.83 1.91 2.64
CA VAL A 133 4.93 3.36 2.43
C VAL A 133 4.98 3.72 0.94
N LEU A 134 5.53 2.85 0.09
CA LEU A 134 5.75 3.14 -1.33
C LEU A 134 4.45 3.51 -2.08
N PRO A 135 3.34 2.76 -1.92
CA PRO A 135 2.07 3.14 -2.55
C PRO A 135 1.52 4.49 -2.05
N CYS A 136 1.78 4.87 -0.80
CA CYS A 136 1.34 6.14 -0.23
C CYS A 136 2.03 7.34 -0.90
N VAL A 137 3.31 7.21 -1.29
CA VAL A 137 4.03 8.26 -2.03
C VAL A 137 3.40 8.49 -3.40
N ALA A 138 3.07 7.41 -4.12
CA ALA A 138 2.36 7.49 -5.39
C ALA A 138 0.93 8.07 -5.21
N GLY A 139 0.24 7.72 -4.12
CA GLY A 139 -1.04 8.29 -3.72
C GLY A 139 -0.99 9.80 -3.51
N ALA A 140 0.01 10.29 -2.77
CA ALA A 140 0.21 11.72 -2.55
C ALA A 140 0.44 12.46 -3.88
N ALA A 141 1.29 11.93 -4.75
CA ALA A 141 1.52 12.48 -6.09
C ALA A 141 0.22 12.53 -6.91
N ALA A 142 -0.57 11.45 -6.90
CA ALA A 142 -1.84 11.38 -7.60
C ALA A 142 -2.84 12.43 -7.07
N VAL A 143 -2.98 12.61 -5.75
CA VAL A 143 -3.85 13.62 -5.14
C VAL A 143 -3.44 15.03 -5.57
N VAL A 144 -2.15 15.36 -5.48
CA VAL A 144 -1.63 16.68 -5.90
C VAL A 144 -1.91 16.95 -7.38
N LEU A 145 -1.66 15.98 -8.25
CA LEU A 145 -1.88 16.13 -9.69
C LEU A 145 -3.37 16.24 -10.05
N LEU A 146 -4.25 15.53 -9.32
CA LEU A 146 -5.71 15.66 -9.51
C LEU A 146 -6.21 17.03 -9.08
N TRP A 147 -5.65 17.61 -8.01
CA TRP A 147 -6.02 18.93 -7.51
C TRP A 147 -5.52 20.07 -8.40
N ARG A 148 -4.28 20.00 -8.91
CA ARG A 148 -3.69 21.03 -9.79
C ARG A 148 -4.33 21.15 -11.18
N ARG A 149 -5.19 20.20 -11.54
CA ARG A 149 -5.82 20.11 -12.85
C ARG A 149 -7.15 20.88 -12.93
N GLN A 150 -7.72 21.24 -11.79
CA GLN A 150 -8.92 22.08 -11.70
C GLN A 150 -8.50 23.53 -11.54
#